data_AF-A0A6B2UMB1-F1
#
_entry.id   AF-A0A6B2UMB1-F1
#
_cell.length_a   1.000
_cell.length_b   1.000
_cell.length_c   1.000
_cell.angle_alpha   90.00
_cell.angle_beta   90.00
_cell.angle_gamma   90.00
#
_symmetry.space_group_name_H-M   'P 1'
#
loop_
_entity.id
_entity.type
_entity.pdbx_description
1 polymer ?
#
loop_
_entity_poly.entity_id
_entity_poly.type
_entity_poly.pdbx_seq_one_letter_code
_entity_poly.pdbx_strand_id
1 'polypeptide(L)' 'ARLIGLLPGWDARFTALVAACDDTVVPRSITTLPAGLTWPSAPDVTLLGDAAHLMPPVGEGANMALIDGALLGLA' A
#
# COMPACT_ATOMS: atom_id res chain seq x y z
N ALA A 1 21.37 0.28 8.64
CA ALA A 1 21.97 -0.98 8.14
C ALA A 1 21.63 -1.12 6.66
N ARG A 2 22.56 -1.58 5.81
CA ARG A 2 22.29 -1.84 4.38
C ARG A 2 21.36 -3.05 4.25
N LEU A 3 20.36 -3.02 3.37
CA LEU A 3 19.36 -4.08 3.19
C LEU A 3 19.97 -5.49 3.07
N ILE A 4 21.10 -5.63 2.35
CA ILE A 4 21.83 -6.89 2.19
C ILE A 4 22.26 -7.51 3.54
N GLY A 5 22.55 -6.69 4.55
CA GLY A 5 22.90 -7.17 5.89
C GLY A 5 21.75 -7.89 6.62
N LEU A 6 20.52 -7.73 6.14
CA LEU A 6 19.33 -8.45 6.64
C LEU A 6 19.07 -9.77 5.91
N LEU A 7 19.89 -10.13 4.90
CA LEU A 7 19.68 -11.29 4.03
C LEU A 7 20.84 -12.32 4.13
N PRO A 8 21.27 -12.75 5.32
CA PRO A 8 22.33 -13.75 5.43
C PRO A 8 21.86 -15.10 4.83
N GLY A 9 22.76 -15.77 4.10
CA GLY A 9 22.49 -17.09 3.51
C GLY A 9 21.71 -17.09 2.18
N TRP A 10 21.33 -15.92 1.67
CA TRP A 10 20.73 -15.80 0.34
C TRP A 10 21.77 -16.01 -0.77
N ASP A 11 21.35 -16.64 -1.88
CA ASP A 11 22.17 -16.81 -3.09
C ASP A 11 22.65 -15.43 -3.60
N ALA A 12 23.91 -15.37 -4.03
CA ALA A 12 24.56 -14.15 -4.49
C ALA A 12 23.80 -13.45 -5.63
N ARG A 13 23.03 -14.20 -6.44
CA ARG A 13 22.21 -13.62 -7.51
C ARG A 13 21.13 -12.68 -6.99
N PHE A 14 20.55 -12.95 -5.80
CA PHE A 14 19.53 -12.07 -5.22
C PHE A 14 20.13 -10.83 -4.55
N THR A 15 21.25 -10.98 -3.85
CA THR A 15 21.93 -9.83 -3.25
C THR A 15 22.59 -8.93 -4.30
N ALA A 16 22.99 -9.49 -5.45
CA ALA A 16 23.44 -8.73 -6.61
C ALA A 16 22.37 -7.78 -7.17
N LEU A 17 21.09 -8.19 -7.18
CA LEU A 17 19.98 -7.31 -7.60
C LEU A 17 19.89 -6.07 -6.70
N VAL A 18 19.94 -6.27 -5.38
CA VAL A 18 19.92 -5.17 -4.40
C VAL A 18 21.18 -4.31 -4.48
N ALA A 19 22.34 -4.91 -4.79
CA ALA A 19 23.60 -4.19 -4.92
C ALA A 19 23.69 -3.34 -6.20
N ALA A 20 22.92 -3.69 -7.25
CA ALA A 20 22.88 -2.98 -8.52
C ALA A 20 21.98 -1.74 -8.49
N CYS A 21 21.11 -1.59 -7.48
CA CYS A 21 20.29 -0.40 -7.31
C CYS A 21 21.17 0.81 -6.95
N ASP A 22 20.93 1.94 -7.63
CA ASP A 22 21.60 3.23 -7.44
C ASP A 22 20.82 4.21 -6.54
N ASP A 23 19.62 3.82 -6.11
CA ASP A 23 18.72 4.63 -5.29
C ASP A 23 18.65 4.17 -3.82
N THR A 24 17.96 4.97 -3.00
CA THR A 24 17.76 4.76 -1.57
C THR A 24 16.65 3.75 -1.32
N VAL A 25 16.96 2.70 -0.56
CA VAL A 25 15.94 1.78 -0.03
C VAL A 25 15.14 2.50 1.05
N VAL A 26 13.85 2.74 0.80
CA VAL A 26 12.93 3.37 1.75
C VAL A 26 12.05 2.31 2.42
N PRO A 27 12.26 1.98 3.69
CA PRO A 27 11.36 1.09 4.41
C PRO A 27 10.01 1.77 4.62
N ARG A 28 8.92 1.05 4.32
CA ARG A 28 7.54 1.48 4.58
C ARG A 28 6.81 0.36 5.32
N SER A 29 6.17 0.68 6.43
CA SER A 29 5.30 -0.28 7.12
C SER A 29 4.06 -0.55 6.28
N ILE A 30 3.66 -1.81 6.20
CA ILE A 30 2.39 -2.22 5.59
C ILE A 30 1.35 -2.34 6.71
N THR A 31 0.27 -1.58 6.60
CA THR A 31 -0.84 -1.55 7.57
C THR A 31 -2.17 -1.68 6.84
N THR A 32 -3.21 -2.12 7.54
CA THR A 32 -4.55 -2.34 6.98
C THR A 32 -5.64 -1.90 7.94
N LEU A 33 -6.80 -1.51 7.42
CA LEU A 33 -8.03 -1.44 8.21
C LEU A 33 -8.65 -2.85 8.37
N PRO A 34 -9.49 -3.08 9.40
CA PRO A 34 -10.24 -4.33 9.52
C PRO A 34 -11.15 -4.56 8.29
N ALA A 35 -11.16 -5.79 7.78
CA ALA A 35 -12.07 -6.15 6.69
C ALA A 35 -13.54 -5.99 7.13
N GLY A 36 -14.35 -5.39 6.27
CA GLY A 36 -15.77 -5.12 6.57
C GLY A 36 -16.01 -3.93 7.51
N LEU A 37 -14.99 -3.11 7.80
CA LEU A 37 -15.17 -1.85 8.51
C LEU A 37 -16.18 -0.98 7.74
N THR A 38 -17.22 -0.54 8.45
CA THR A 38 -18.27 0.36 7.94
C THR A 38 -18.64 1.35 9.03
N TRP A 39 -19.38 2.40 8.68
CA TRP A 39 -19.83 3.44 9.60
C TRP A 39 -21.21 3.97 9.19
N PRO A 40 -21.98 4.58 10.12
CA PRO A 40 -23.19 5.31 9.77
C PRO A 40 -22.87 6.51 8.87
N SER A 41 -23.67 6.72 7.82
CA SER A 41 -23.48 7.84 6.89
C SER A 41 -23.70 9.19 7.57
N ALA A 42 -22.88 10.19 7.20
CA ALA A 42 -23.07 11.59 7.53
C ALA A 42 -23.53 12.36 6.28
N PRO A 43 -24.35 13.43 6.43
CA PRO A 43 -24.91 14.16 5.30
C PRO A 43 -23.93 15.08 4.57
N ASP A 44 -22.79 15.40 5.19
CA ASP A 44 -21.87 16.46 4.77
C ASP A 44 -20.41 15.99 4.59
N VAL A 45 -20.11 14.74 4.95
CA VAL A 45 -18.76 14.18 4.87
C VAL A 45 -18.78 12.68 4.57
N THR A 46 -17.81 12.24 3.78
CA THR A 46 -17.56 10.83 3.52
C THR A 46 -16.05 10.56 3.37
N LEU A 47 -15.66 9.29 3.32
CA LEU A 47 -14.29 8.82 3.11
C LEU A 47 -14.22 7.99 1.82
N LEU A 48 -13.07 7.96 1.17
CA LEU A 48 -12.78 7.18 -0.03
C LEU A 48 -11.30 6.74 -0.07
N GLY A 49 -10.99 5.73 -0.87
CA GLY A 49 -9.64 5.17 -0.98
C GLY A 49 -9.12 4.62 0.35
N ASP A 50 -7.81 4.77 0.61
CA ASP A 50 -7.18 4.25 1.82
C ASP A 50 -7.79 4.79 3.12
N ALA A 51 -8.37 6.00 3.10
CA ALA A 51 -9.08 6.52 4.27
C ALA A 51 -10.33 5.69 4.63
N ALA A 52 -10.97 5.06 3.64
CA ALA A 52 -12.14 4.22 3.79
C ALA A 52 -11.80 2.73 3.96
N HIS A 53 -10.81 2.22 3.22
CA HIS A 53 -10.58 0.78 3.09
C HIS A 53 -9.11 0.40 2.81
N LEU A 54 -8.15 1.06 3.48
CA LEU A 54 -6.73 0.70 3.44
C LEU A 54 -6.50 -0.81 3.51
N MET A 55 -5.84 -1.34 2.49
CA MET A 55 -5.57 -2.76 2.26
C MET A 55 -4.08 -3.00 1.98
N PRO A 56 -3.58 -4.26 2.09
CA PRO A 56 -2.21 -4.55 1.69
C PRO A 56 -1.99 -4.24 0.20
N PRO A 57 -0.75 -3.92 -0.21
CA PRO A 57 -0.42 -3.60 -1.61
C PRO A 57 -0.37 -4.88 -2.48
N VAL A 58 -1.52 -5.54 -2.66
CA VAL A 58 -1.69 -6.71 -3.55
C VAL A 58 -2.05 -6.34 -4.99
N GLY A 59 -2.09 -5.04 -5.30
CA GLY A 59 -2.23 -4.51 -6.67
C GLY A 59 -3.48 -3.66 -6.92
N GLU A 60 -4.48 -3.67 -6.03
CA GLU A 60 -5.81 -3.11 -6.33
C GLU A 60 -6.19 -1.83 -5.57
N GLY A 61 -5.39 -1.41 -4.59
CA GLY A 61 -5.70 -0.23 -3.75
C GLY A 61 -6.00 1.04 -4.54
N ALA A 62 -5.13 1.36 -5.50
CA ALA A 62 -5.31 2.54 -6.35
C ALA A 62 -6.53 2.43 -7.28
N ASN A 63 -6.80 1.25 -7.84
CA ASN A 63 -7.97 1.04 -8.70
C ASN A 63 -9.27 1.29 -7.93
N MET A 64 -9.37 0.73 -6.71
CA MET A 64 -10.54 0.91 -5.85
C MET A 64 -10.72 2.37 -5.45
N ALA A 65 -9.66 3.08 -5.07
CA ALA A 65 -9.73 4.51 -4.74
C ALA A 65 -10.23 5.36 -5.92
N LEU A 66 -9.80 5.04 -7.15
CA LEU A 66 -10.26 5.71 -8.36
C LEU A 66 -11.75 5.42 -8.65
N ILE A 67 -12.18 4.17 -8.45
CA ILE A 67 -13.59 3.78 -8.60
C ILE A 67 -14.47 4.51 -7.57
N ASP A 68 -14.04 4.61 -6.31
CA ASP A 68 -14.78 5.37 -5.29
C ASP A 68 -14.98 6.83 -5.71
N GLY A 69 -13.90 7.47 -6.18
CA GLY A 69 -13.94 8.86 -6.62
C GLY A 69 -14.85 9.06 -7.82
N ALA A 70 -14.81 8.13 -8.79
CA ALA A 70 -15.69 8.17 -9.95
C ALA A 70 -17.16 7.97 -9.59
N LEU A 71 -17.47 7.01 -8.71
CA LEU A 71 -18.84 6.75 -8.25
C LEU A 71 -19.38 7.93 -7.43
N LEU A 72 -18.56 8.51 -6.54
CA LEU A 72 -18.94 9.69 -5.77
C LEU A 72 -19.15 10.91 -6.68
N GLY A 73 -18.30 11.13 -7.68
CA GLY A 73 -18.43 12.26 -8.60
C GLY A 73 -19.66 12.19 -9.53
N LEU A 74 -20.29 11.02 -9.65
CA LEU A 74 -21.52 10.80 -10.40
C LEU A 74 -22.79 10.84 -9.54
N ALA A 75 -22.65 10.80 -8.21
CA ALA A 75 -23.75 10.82 -7.26
C ALA A 75 -24.29 12.24 -7.04
#